data_AF-A0A0D1LXQ6-F1
#
_entry.id   AF-A0A0D1LXQ6-F1
#
_cell.length_a   1.000
_cell.length_b   1.000
_cell.length_c   1.000
_cell.angle_alpha   90.00
_cell.angle_beta   90.00
_cell.angle_gamma   90.00
#
_symmetry.space_group_name_H-M   'P 1'
#
loop_
_entity.id
_entity.type
_entity.pdbx_description
1 polymer ?
#
loop_
_entity_poly.entity_id
_entity_poly.type
_entity_poly.pdbx_seq_one_letter_code
_entity_poly.pdbx_strand_id
1 'polypeptide(L)'
;MNFVKRAGITLWARKGRSLLLVLTSTVILVFVMAGLIIQNAALTAANNAANAVGSTVSLSANREKMFEQMKASQSSASSTSNSETKPTAITMPTATVKQVKKIAALANVSSYNITNNASVNANSFKAVTTTTTSNAMGGGPMGGENNSGDIQVNGVSLTAATSSFTDGSAKITSGRGIKASDQGTNNVVIESELTSANKVKVGQTITVKTTADDAKTVKLTVVGIYKVKTATDGFQRNDPSNTIYGSYTLANTINGTENVASNVTFTMAEPAKTTAFVKAAKKYIDTDKLTLTSDAS
;
A
#
# COMPACT_ATOMS: atom_id res chain seq x y z
N MET A 1 -47.14 56.87 -3.54
CA MET A 1 -47.42 56.83 -2.08
C MET A 1 -46.46 55.83 -1.44
N ASN A 2 -45.71 56.27 -0.43
CA ASN A 2 -44.62 55.47 0.13
C ASN A 2 -45.15 54.32 1.00
N PHE A 3 -45.45 53.17 0.37
CA PHE A 3 -45.93 51.95 1.05
C PHE A 3 -44.99 51.49 2.17
N VAL A 4 -43.67 51.63 1.98
CA VAL A 4 -42.65 51.35 3.00
C VAL A 4 -42.77 52.27 4.22
N LYS A 5 -43.02 53.57 4.02
CA LYS A 5 -43.29 54.52 5.13
C LYS A 5 -44.58 54.15 5.87
N ARG A 6 -45.63 53.77 5.13
CA ARG A 6 -46.91 53.36 5.75
C ARG A 6 -46.75 52.07 6.54
N ALA A 7 -46.00 51.08 6.04
CA ALA A 7 -45.67 49.85 6.75
C ALA A 7 -44.91 50.11 8.07
N GLY A 8 -43.89 50.98 8.03
CA GLY A 8 -43.13 51.39 9.23
C GLY A 8 -44.00 52.07 10.30
N ILE A 9 -44.92 52.96 9.90
CA ILE A 9 -45.86 53.60 10.82
C ILE A 9 -46.82 52.57 11.43
N THR A 10 -47.32 51.61 10.66
CA THR A 10 -48.21 50.55 11.18
C THR A 10 -47.52 49.60 12.16
N LEU A 11 -46.24 49.30 11.95
CA LEU A 11 -45.40 48.56 12.90
C LEU A 11 -45.25 49.32 14.23
N TRP A 12 -45.10 50.65 14.16
CA TRP A 12 -44.96 51.50 15.34
C TRP A 12 -46.28 51.79 16.07
N ALA A 13 -47.41 51.77 15.34
CA ALA A 13 -48.75 51.95 15.92
C ALA A 13 -49.23 50.72 16.71
N ARG A 14 -48.74 49.51 16.39
CA ARG A 14 -49.15 48.24 17.02
C ARG A 14 -47.98 47.55 17.75
N LYS A 15 -47.28 48.32 18.60
CA LYS A 15 -46.01 47.93 19.25
C LYS A 15 -46.03 46.52 19.89
N GLY A 16 -47.08 46.18 20.63
CA GLY A 16 -47.17 44.86 21.30
C GLY A 16 -47.28 43.68 20.35
N ARG A 17 -48.18 43.75 19.35
CA ARG A 17 -48.38 42.66 18.38
C ARG A 17 -47.19 42.50 17.44
N SER A 18 -46.60 43.61 16.99
CA SER A 18 -45.42 43.57 16.13
C SER A 18 -44.18 43.06 16.87
N LEU A 19 -43.98 43.46 18.13
CA LEU A 19 -42.90 42.93 18.98
C LEU A 19 -43.03 41.42 19.20
N LEU A 20 -44.24 40.94 19.49
CA LEU A 20 -44.49 39.51 19.71
C LEU A 20 -44.23 38.68 18.43
N LEU A 21 -44.64 39.16 17.26
CA LEU A 21 -44.36 38.51 15.97
C LEU A 21 -42.87 38.49 15.61
N VAL A 22 -42.14 39.57 15.90
CA VAL A 22 -40.68 39.61 15.68
C VAL A 22 -39.98 38.62 16.60
N LEU A 23 -40.39 38.54 17.86
CA LEU A 23 -39.79 37.63 18.84
C LEU A 23 -40.00 36.17 18.44
N THR A 24 -41.22 35.76 18.09
CA THR A 24 -41.49 34.38 17.66
C THR A 24 -40.76 34.03 16.36
N SER A 25 -40.72 34.95 15.38
CA SER A 25 -39.97 34.73 14.14
C SER A 25 -38.47 34.63 14.38
N THR A 26 -37.91 35.43 15.30
CA THR A 26 -36.49 35.38 15.65
C THR A 26 -36.13 34.05 16.28
N VAL A 27 -36.96 33.55 17.20
CA VAL A 27 -36.76 32.24 17.84
C VAL A 27 -36.72 31.12 16.80
N ILE A 28 -37.68 31.10 15.85
CA ILE A 28 -37.69 30.09 14.77
C ILE A 28 -36.42 30.18 13.92
N LEU A 29 -36.00 31.39 13.52
CA LEU A 29 -34.79 31.58 12.72
C LEU A 29 -33.52 31.13 13.44
N VAL A 30 -33.41 31.39 14.75
CA VAL A 30 -32.27 30.93 15.55
C VAL A 30 -32.22 29.40 15.58
N PHE A 31 -33.37 28.73 15.74
CA PHE A 31 -33.40 27.26 15.71
C PHE A 31 -33.01 26.69 14.34
N VAL A 32 -33.50 27.27 13.25
CA VAL A 32 -33.13 26.84 11.89
C VAL A 32 -31.64 27.07 11.65
N MET A 33 -31.11 28.24 12.03
CA MET A 33 -29.69 28.56 11.87
C MET A 33 -28.80 27.66 12.72
N ALA A 34 -29.19 27.37 13.96
CA ALA A 34 -28.51 26.40 14.81
C ALA A 34 -28.48 25.00 14.16
N GLY A 35 -29.61 24.56 13.59
CA GLY A 35 -29.69 23.30 12.86
C GLY A 35 -28.73 23.22 11.66
N LEU A 36 -28.69 24.27 10.84
CA LEU A 36 -27.77 24.34 9.70
C LEU A 36 -26.29 24.40 10.12
N ILE A 37 -25.97 25.12 11.20
CA ILE A 37 -24.62 25.18 11.75
C ILE A 37 -24.19 23.80 12.27
N ILE A 38 -25.05 23.11 13.03
CA ILE A 38 -24.78 21.75 13.53
C ILE A 38 -24.59 20.79 12.36
N GLN A 39 -25.44 20.86 11.34
CA GLN A 39 -25.33 20.02 10.14
C GLN A 39 -24.00 20.25 9.41
N ASN A 40 -23.62 21.50 9.17
CA ASN A 40 -22.37 21.82 8.49
C ASN A 40 -21.13 21.44 9.32
N ALA A 41 -21.19 21.64 10.65
CA ALA A 41 -20.13 21.20 11.55
C ALA A 41 -19.98 19.67 11.54
N ALA A 42 -21.10 18.93 11.57
CA ALA A 42 -21.10 17.48 11.49
C ALA A 42 -20.52 16.98 10.15
N LEU A 43 -20.90 17.58 9.01
CA LEU A 43 -20.33 17.25 7.71
C LEU A 43 -18.83 17.55 7.64
N THR A 44 -18.39 18.67 8.22
CA THR A 44 -16.97 19.03 8.28
C THR A 44 -16.19 18.03 9.15
N ALA A 45 -16.73 17.65 10.30
CA ALA A 45 -16.13 16.65 11.16
C ALA A 45 -16.05 15.27 10.48
N ALA A 46 -17.12 14.86 9.78
CA ALA A 46 -17.14 13.61 9.01
C ALA A 46 -16.10 13.63 7.88
N ASN A 47 -15.99 14.73 7.13
CA ASN A 47 -14.98 14.87 6.08
C ASN A 47 -13.56 14.87 6.63
N ASN A 48 -13.32 15.54 7.76
CA ASN A 48 -12.01 15.53 8.42
C ASN A 48 -11.65 14.12 8.93
N ALA A 49 -12.61 13.40 9.50
CA ALA A 49 -12.41 12.02 9.92
C ALA A 49 -12.12 11.10 8.72
N ALA A 50 -12.88 11.24 7.62
CA ALA A 50 -12.64 10.49 6.39
C ALA A 50 -11.25 10.79 5.80
N ASN A 51 -10.82 12.06 5.80
CA ASN A 51 -9.49 12.45 5.35
C ASN A 51 -8.37 11.94 6.26
N ALA A 52 -8.62 11.85 7.57
CA ALA A 52 -7.66 11.32 8.54
C ALA A 52 -7.46 9.80 8.41
N VAL A 53 -8.54 9.05 8.12
CA VAL A 53 -8.46 7.63 7.77
C VAL A 53 -7.82 7.45 6.39
N GLY A 54 -8.12 8.36 5.46
CA GLY A 54 -7.61 8.35 4.10
C GLY A 54 -8.36 7.34 3.20
N SER A 55 -8.00 7.33 1.92
CA SER A 55 -8.47 6.30 0.97
C SER A 55 -7.29 5.85 0.13
N THR A 56 -7.11 4.54 0.03
CA THR A 56 -6.05 3.96 -0.80
C THR A 56 -6.64 3.15 -1.94
N VAL A 57 -5.93 3.15 -3.07
CA VAL A 57 -6.24 2.33 -4.24
C VAL A 57 -5.02 1.50 -4.57
N SER A 58 -5.17 0.19 -4.59
CA SER A 58 -4.10 -0.75 -4.90
C SER A 58 -4.24 -1.27 -6.33
N LEU A 59 -3.18 -1.12 -7.13
CA LEU A 59 -3.01 -1.71 -8.46
C LEU A 59 -2.22 -3.01 -8.33
N SER A 60 -2.81 -4.12 -8.76
CA SER A 60 -2.20 -5.45 -8.70
C SER A 60 -2.63 -6.33 -9.87
N ALA A 61 -2.04 -7.51 -9.99
CA ALA A 61 -2.49 -8.54 -10.94
C ALA A 61 -3.94 -8.96 -10.62
N ASN A 62 -4.78 -9.08 -11.66
CA ASN A 62 -6.13 -9.59 -11.56
C ASN A 62 -6.09 -11.12 -11.42
N ARG A 63 -5.99 -11.61 -10.18
CA ARG A 63 -5.83 -13.03 -9.89
C ARG A 63 -7.10 -13.82 -10.21
N GLU A 64 -8.26 -13.21 -10.06
CA GLU A 64 -9.56 -13.80 -10.40
C GLU A 64 -9.59 -14.13 -11.90
N LYS A 65 -9.26 -13.16 -12.76
CA LYS A 65 -9.18 -13.37 -14.22
C LYS A 65 -8.13 -14.39 -14.61
N MET A 66 -6.97 -14.38 -13.95
CA MET A 66 -5.93 -15.39 -14.19
C MET A 66 -6.40 -16.79 -13.81
N PHE A 67 -7.12 -16.93 -12.69
CA PHE A 67 -7.67 -18.22 -12.27
C PHE A 67 -8.77 -18.72 -13.22
N GLU A 68 -9.63 -17.81 -13.70
CA GLU A 68 -10.59 -18.11 -14.76
C GLU A 68 -9.91 -18.63 -16.04
N GLN A 69 -8.87 -17.93 -16.51
CA GLN A 69 -8.10 -18.32 -17.70
C GLN A 69 -7.36 -19.65 -17.53
N MET A 70 -6.81 -19.90 -16.35
CA MET A 70 -6.16 -21.16 -16.03
C MET A 70 -7.16 -22.32 -16.04
N LYS A 71 -8.33 -22.13 -15.43
CA LYS A 71 -9.39 -23.14 -15.40
C LYS A 71 -9.93 -23.44 -16.79
N ALA A 72 -10.10 -22.42 -17.64
CA ALA A 72 -10.49 -22.59 -19.04
C ALA A 72 -9.42 -23.34 -19.86
N SER A 73 -8.14 -22.99 -19.69
CA SER A 73 -7.02 -23.65 -20.38
C SER A 73 -6.85 -25.11 -19.96
N GLN A 74 -7.14 -25.44 -18.69
CA GLN A 74 -7.11 -26.80 -18.18
C GLN A 74 -8.29 -27.66 -18.68
N SER A 75 -9.42 -27.01 -18.98
CA SER A 75 -10.63 -27.66 -19.49
C SER A 75 -10.56 -27.99 -21.00
N SER A 76 -9.72 -27.27 -21.77
CA SER A 76 -9.48 -27.52 -23.20
C SER A 76 -8.36 -28.54 -23.49
N ALA A 77 -7.60 -28.98 -22.48
CA ALA A 77 -6.47 -29.90 -22.63
C ALA A 77 -6.82 -31.40 -22.49
N SER A 78 -8.11 -31.77 -22.50
CA SER A 78 -8.60 -33.14 -22.26
C SER A 78 -8.48 -34.10 -23.46
N SER A 79 -7.66 -33.81 -24.47
CA SER A 79 -7.46 -34.71 -25.61
C SER A 79 -6.05 -34.62 -26.19
N THR A 80 -5.07 -35.19 -25.49
CA THR A 80 -3.99 -36.03 -26.05
C THR A 80 -2.98 -36.32 -24.93
N SER A 81 -3.01 -37.57 -24.47
CA SER A 81 -2.06 -38.13 -23.52
C SER A 81 -0.71 -38.39 -24.21
N ASN A 82 0.20 -37.42 -24.21
CA ASN A 82 1.64 -37.70 -24.15
C ASN A 82 2.48 -36.43 -23.95
N SER A 83 3.58 -36.60 -23.21
CA SER A 83 4.74 -35.69 -23.06
C SER A 83 4.69 -34.68 -21.91
N GLU A 84 5.58 -34.93 -20.95
CA GLU A 84 6.22 -34.00 -20.01
C GLU A 84 5.45 -32.72 -19.66
N THR A 85 4.73 -32.74 -18.54
CA THR A 85 4.16 -31.53 -17.93
C THR A 85 5.29 -30.63 -17.41
N LYS A 86 5.94 -29.90 -18.31
CA LYS A 86 6.75 -28.73 -17.95
C LYS A 86 5.82 -27.78 -17.21
N PRO A 87 6.11 -27.38 -15.96
CA PRO A 87 5.27 -26.44 -15.24
C PRO A 87 5.13 -25.18 -16.10
N THR A 88 3.91 -24.87 -16.52
CA THR A 88 3.61 -23.66 -17.27
C THR A 88 3.97 -22.50 -16.36
N ALA A 89 5.07 -21.80 -16.65
CA ALA A 89 5.50 -20.65 -15.85
C ALA A 89 4.44 -19.57 -15.96
N ILE A 90 3.59 -19.45 -14.93
CA ILE A 90 2.56 -18.41 -14.87
C ILE A 90 3.29 -17.10 -14.63
N THR A 91 3.47 -16.32 -15.69
CA THR A 91 4.00 -14.97 -15.57
C THR A 91 2.88 -14.09 -15.04
N MET A 92 3.02 -13.63 -13.80
CA MET A 92 2.08 -12.67 -13.21
C MET A 92 2.12 -11.37 -14.01
N PRO A 93 0.97 -10.86 -14.48
CA PRO A 93 0.93 -9.58 -15.16
C PRO A 93 1.34 -8.47 -14.21
N THR A 94 2.09 -7.51 -14.72
CA THR A 94 2.58 -6.37 -13.94
C THR A 94 2.36 -5.08 -14.72
N ALA A 95 2.26 -3.97 -13.99
CA ALA A 95 2.25 -2.66 -14.60
C ALA A 95 3.69 -2.21 -14.90
N THR A 96 3.86 -1.32 -15.86
CA THR A 96 5.16 -0.65 -16.05
C THR A 96 5.27 0.57 -15.14
N VAL A 97 6.48 0.89 -14.69
CA VAL A 97 6.76 2.11 -13.91
C VAL A 97 6.28 3.37 -14.68
N LYS A 98 6.33 3.37 -16.02
CA LYS A 98 5.82 4.46 -16.85
C LYS A 98 4.30 4.63 -16.74
N GLN A 99 3.54 3.53 -16.78
CA GLN A 99 2.08 3.58 -16.59
C GLN A 99 1.74 4.09 -15.19
N VAL A 100 2.44 3.60 -14.17
CA VAL A 100 2.24 4.01 -12.79
C VAL A 100 2.48 5.51 -12.63
N LYS A 101 3.55 6.06 -13.22
CA LYS A 101 3.81 7.51 -13.19
C LYS A 101 2.72 8.32 -13.87
N LYS A 102 2.13 7.84 -14.97
CA LYS A 102 0.98 8.51 -15.62
C LYS A 102 -0.25 8.51 -14.71
N ILE A 103 -0.52 7.40 -14.02
CA ILE A 103 -1.64 7.29 -13.09
C ILE A 103 -1.41 8.16 -11.85
N ALA A 104 -0.19 8.18 -11.33
CA ALA A 104 0.21 9.01 -10.19
C ALA A 104 0.10 10.51 -10.48
N ALA A 105 0.20 10.92 -11.76
CA ALA A 105 0.04 12.31 -12.18
C ALA A 105 -1.45 12.74 -12.33
N LEU A 106 -2.40 11.82 -12.14
CA LEU A 106 -3.83 12.17 -12.15
C LEU A 106 -4.17 13.04 -10.93
N ALA A 107 -5.18 13.89 -11.09
CA ALA A 107 -5.74 14.66 -9.99
C ALA A 107 -6.22 13.72 -8.87
N ASN A 108 -6.17 14.21 -7.63
CA ASN A 108 -6.55 13.48 -6.41
C ASN A 108 -5.53 12.46 -5.86
N VAL A 109 -4.37 12.26 -6.50
CA VAL A 109 -3.30 11.43 -5.91
C VAL A 109 -2.44 12.31 -5.00
N SER A 110 -2.38 11.97 -3.71
CA SER A 110 -1.51 12.62 -2.72
C SER A 110 -0.10 12.03 -2.75
N SER A 111 -0.01 10.70 -2.75
CA SER A 111 1.24 9.95 -2.82
C SER A 111 1.03 8.59 -3.46
N TYR A 112 2.11 7.94 -3.87
CA TYR A 112 2.08 6.56 -4.34
C TYR A 112 3.30 5.79 -3.84
N ASN A 113 3.13 4.48 -3.66
CA ASN A 113 4.18 3.57 -3.25
C ASN A 113 4.18 2.35 -4.18
N ILE A 114 5.32 2.10 -4.84
CA ILE A 114 5.50 0.89 -5.65
C ILE A 114 6.18 -0.14 -4.74
N THR A 115 5.64 -1.35 -4.71
CA THR A 115 6.17 -2.46 -3.92
C THR A 115 6.44 -3.66 -4.81
N ASN A 116 7.71 -4.07 -4.88
CA ASN A 116 8.17 -5.26 -5.58
C ASN A 116 9.03 -6.09 -4.62
N ASN A 117 8.81 -7.40 -4.60
CA ASN A 117 9.55 -8.29 -3.71
C ASN A 117 10.59 -9.09 -4.51
N ALA A 118 11.74 -9.33 -3.88
CA ALA A 118 12.77 -10.22 -4.36
C ALA A 118 13.26 -11.09 -3.21
N SER A 119 13.88 -12.22 -3.53
CA SER A 119 14.52 -13.10 -2.55
C SER A 119 16.01 -13.19 -2.85
N VAL A 120 16.83 -13.17 -1.80
CA VAL A 120 18.29 -13.24 -1.91
C VAL A 120 18.85 -14.18 -0.85
N ASN A 121 19.98 -14.79 -1.14
CA ASN A 121 20.73 -15.59 -0.18
C ASN A 121 21.70 -14.71 0.61
N ALA A 122 21.83 -14.98 1.90
CA ALA A 122 22.76 -14.24 2.73
C ALA A 122 24.20 -14.66 2.39
N ASN A 123 25.11 -13.71 2.20
CA ASN A 123 26.50 -14.01 1.83
C ASN A 123 27.49 -13.59 2.90
N SER A 124 27.47 -12.32 3.33
CA SER A 124 28.35 -11.81 4.40
C SER A 124 27.70 -11.80 5.79
N PHE A 125 26.52 -12.39 5.93
CA PHE A 125 25.76 -12.44 7.18
C PHE A 125 24.93 -13.72 7.23
N LYS A 126 24.44 -14.07 8.42
CA LYS A 126 23.56 -15.22 8.63
C LYS A 126 22.12 -14.74 8.77
N ALA A 127 21.21 -15.40 8.06
CA ALA A 127 19.79 -15.23 8.32
C ALA A 127 19.46 -15.69 9.75
N VAL A 128 18.50 -15.01 10.37
CA VAL A 128 17.97 -15.39 11.67
C VAL A 128 17.13 -16.64 11.48
N THR A 129 17.57 -17.77 12.03
CA THR A 129 16.77 -18.99 12.04
C THR A 129 15.99 -19.04 13.34
N THR A 130 14.67 -18.89 13.26
CA THR A 130 13.80 -19.28 14.37
C THR A 130 13.80 -20.80 14.45
N THR A 131 14.63 -21.36 15.32
CA THR A 131 14.60 -22.79 15.64
C THR A 131 13.31 -23.09 16.38
N THR A 132 12.23 -23.38 15.66
CA THR A 132 11.21 -24.26 16.24
C THR A 132 11.83 -25.64 16.29
N THR A 133 12.09 -26.14 17.50
CA THR A 133 12.30 -27.57 17.74
C THR A 133 11.01 -28.31 17.42
N SER A 134 10.69 -28.46 16.13
CA SER A 134 9.65 -29.36 15.69
C SER A 134 10.28 -30.74 15.60
N ASN A 135 10.05 -31.54 16.66
CA ASN A 135 10.14 -32.98 16.57
C ASN A 135 9.55 -33.44 15.24
N ALA A 136 10.33 -34.24 14.52
CA ALA A 136 9.93 -34.89 13.29
C ALA A 136 8.59 -35.61 13.48
N MET A 137 7.57 -35.18 12.75
CA MET A 137 6.42 -36.04 12.46
C MET A 137 5.87 -35.74 11.07
N GLY A 138 6.24 -36.63 10.14
CA GLY A 138 5.41 -37.11 9.03
C GLY A 138 4.77 -36.09 8.10
N GLY A 139 5.45 -35.76 7.01
CA GLY A 139 4.85 -35.19 5.80
C GLY A 139 5.79 -35.39 4.62
N GLY A 140 5.42 -36.22 3.66
CA GLY A 140 6.27 -36.76 2.60
C GLY A 140 6.97 -35.73 1.71
N PRO A 141 7.92 -36.20 0.86
CA PRO A 141 8.76 -35.34 0.03
C PRO A 141 7.93 -34.70 -1.09
N MET A 142 7.33 -33.55 -0.80
CA MET A 142 6.92 -32.58 -1.82
C MET A 142 8.18 -31.89 -2.33
N GLY A 143 8.85 -32.56 -3.26
CA GLY A 143 9.92 -32.01 -4.08
C GLY A 143 9.39 -30.82 -4.88
N GLY A 144 9.92 -29.67 -4.56
CA GLY A 144 9.74 -28.41 -5.25
C GLY A 144 10.80 -27.48 -4.72
N GLU A 145 11.97 -27.50 -5.36
CA GLU A 145 13.08 -26.58 -5.15
C GLU A 145 12.60 -25.17 -5.52
N ASN A 146 11.78 -24.57 -4.66
CA ASN A 146 11.42 -23.17 -4.78
C ASN A 146 12.64 -22.39 -4.27
N ASN A 147 13.31 -21.66 -5.17
CA ASN A 147 14.39 -20.68 -4.93
C ASN A 147 13.97 -19.59 -3.91
N SER A 148 13.73 -20.03 -2.67
CA SER A 148 13.25 -19.25 -1.55
C SER A 148 14.50 -18.81 -0.81
N GLY A 149 15.10 -17.71 -1.28
CA GLY A 149 16.34 -17.21 -0.67
C GLY A 149 16.14 -16.88 0.81
N ASP A 150 17.24 -16.97 1.58
CA ASP A 150 17.23 -16.81 3.03
C ASP A 150 16.63 -15.48 3.52
N ILE A 151 16.71 -14.44 2.69
CA ILE A 151 16.33 -13.07 3.01
C ILE A 151 15.32 -12.56 1.98
N GLN A 152 14.24 -11.96 2.48
CA GLN A 152 13.25 -11.30 1.64
C GLN A 152 13.59 -9.81 1.50
N VAL A 153 13.73 -9.35 0.26
CA VAL A 153 13.93 -7.94 -0.08
C VAL A 153 12.61 -7.33 -0.53
N ASN A 154 12.00 -6.52 0.33
CA ASN A 154 10.82 -5.73 0.02
C ASN A 154 11.26 -4.38 -0.58
N GLY A 155 11.27 -4.29 -1.90
CA GLY A 155 11.58 -3.06 -2.63
C GLY A 155 10.39 -2.11 -2.62
N VAL A 156 10.57 -0.91 -2.08
CA VAL A 156 9.52 0.11 -1.92
C VAL A 156 9.95 1.47 -2.48
N SER A 157 9.00 2.33 -2.84
CA SER A 157 9.29 3.74 -3.11
C SER A 157 9.45 4.55 -1.82
N LEU A 158 8.67 4.22 -0.80
CA LEU A 158 8.67 4.91 0.49
C LEU A 158 8.36 3.91 1.61
N THR A 159 9.30 3.69 2.53
CA THR A 159 9.08 2.78 3.67
C THR A 159 7.93 3.27 4.55
N ALA A 160 7.83 4.58 4.78
CA ALA A 160 6.77 5.17 5.61
C ALA A 160 5.35 4.96 5.05
N ALA A 161 5.20 4.66 3.76
CA ALA A 161 3.91 4.38 3.12
C ALA A 161 3.67 2.86 2.92
N THR A 162 4.39 2.00 3.65
CA THR A 162 4.05 0.58 3.71
C THR A 162 3.13 0.31 4.90
N SER A 163 2.25 -0.67 4.76
CA SER A 163 1.25 -1.03 5.77
C SER A 163 1.86 -1.17 7.16
N SER A 164 2.97 -1.90 7.28
CA SER A 164 3.65 -2.13 8.55
C SER A 164 4.14 -0.86 9.26
N PHE A 165 4.42 0.21 8.53
CA PHE A 165 4.85 1.48 9.13
C PHE A 165 3.66 2.42 9.36
N THR A 166 2.63 2.35 8.52
CA THR A 166 1.41 3.16 8.68
C THR A 166 0.53 2.66 9.83
N ASP A 167 0.48 1.34 10.08
CA ASP A 167 -0.28 0.74 11.18
C ASP A 167 0.48 0.73 12.52
N GLY A 168 1.76 1.14 12.51
CA GLY A 168 2.62 1.20 13.68
C GLY A 168 3.16 -0.16 14.16
N SER A 169 3.00 -1.23 13.37
CA SER A 169 3.58 -2.55 13.66
C SER A 169 5.10 -2.56 13.49
N ALA A 170 5.67 -1.67 12.69
CA ALA A 170 7.10 -1.45 12.50
C ALA A 170 7.48 0.00 12.76
N LYS A 171 8.63 0.21 13.42
CA LYS A 171 9.17 1.53 13.71
C LYS A 171 10.67 1.59 13.40
N ILE A 172 11.11 2.68 12.79
CA ILE A 172 12.54 2.95 12.60
C ILE A 172 13.15 3.31 13.96
N THR A 173 14.11 2.53 14.41
CA THR A 173 14.82 2.72 15.68
C THR A 173 16.14 3.46 15.50
N SER A 174 16.75 3.40 14.30
CA SER A 174 17.99 4.10 13.99
C SER A 174 18.08 4.45 12.50
N GLY A 175 18.69 5.59 12.18
CA GLY A 175 18.86 6.05 10.81
C GLY A 175 17.57 6.56 10.17
N ARG A 176 17.34 6.22 8.90
CA ARG A 176 16.18 6.69 8.12
C ARG A 176 15.58 5.57 7.26
N GLY A 177 14.33 5.78 6.85
CA GLY A 177 13.64 4.90 5.90
C GLY A 177 14.11 5.11 4.45
N ILE A 178 13.67 4.23 3.56
CA ILE A 178 13.79 4.42 2.11
C ILE A 178 12.83 5.54 1.70
N LYS A 179 13.33 6.47 0.89
CA LYS A 179 12.59 7.60 0.31
C LYS A 179 12.65 7.53 -1.22
N ALA A 180 11.83 8.33 -1.89
CA ALA A 180 11.85 8.44 -3.35
C ALA A 180 13.22 8.85 -3.93
N SER A 181 14.04 9.59 -3.17
CA SER A 181 15.41 9.96 -3.54
C SER A 181 16.39 8.79 -3.56
N ASP A 182 16.06 7.65 -2.93
CA ASP A 182 16.88 6.44 -2.94
C ASP A 182 16.63 5.57 -4.17
N GLN A 183 15.81 6.03 -5.12
CA GLN A 183 15.58 5.34 -6.38
C GLN A 183 16.90 5.13 -7.12
N GLY A 184 17.17 3.89 -7.55
CA GLY A 184 18.42 3.52 -8.23
C GLY A 184 19.61 3.30 -7.29
N THR A 185 19.43 3.38 -5.98
CA THR A 185 20.47 3.10 -4.99
C THR A 185 20.30 1.72 -4.36
N ASN A 186 21.38 1.19 -3.79
CA ASN A 186 21.36 -0.06 -3.01
C ASN A 186 21.21 0.20 -1.50
N ASN A 187 20.55 1.30 -1.14
CA ASN A 187 20.26 1.64 0.24
C ASN A 187 19.18 0.72 0.80
N VAL A 188 19.40 0.21 2.00
CA VAL A 188 18.49 -0.72 2.67
C VAL A 188 18.23 -0.39 4.13
N VAL A 189 17.08 -0.82 4.60
CA VAL A 189 16.60 -0.69 5.98
C VAL A 189 16.36 -2.09 6.50
N ILE A 190 17.06 -2.46 7.57
CA ILE A 190 17.17 -3.84 8.05
C ILE A 190 16.46 -4.00 9.40
N GLU A 191 15.93 -5.18 9.66
CA GLU A 191 15.30 -5.51 10.93
C GLU A 191 16.35 -5.60 12.08
N SER A 192 15.95 -5.19 13.27
CA SER A 192 16.78 -5.06 14.46
C SER A 192 17.42 -6.37 14.95
N GLU A 193 16.73 -7.50 14.89
CA GLU A 193 17.24 -8.83 15.22
C GLU A 193 18.32 -9.26 14.24
N LEU A 194 18.13 -9.02 12.94
CA LEU A 194 19.15 -9.34 11.92
C LEU A 194 20.42 -8.51 12.12
N THR A 195 20.28 -7.23 12.46
CA THR A 195 21.42 -6.38 12.79
C THR A 195 22.11 -6.79 14.08
N SER A 196 21.35 -7.23 15.09
CA SER A 196 21.88 -7.68 16.38
C SER A 196 22.65 -9.00 16.24
N ALA A 197 22.09 -9.96 15.51
CA ALA A 197 22.73 -11.26 15.24
C ALA A 197 24.05 -11.12 14.47
N ASN A 198 24.13 -10.15 13.56
CA ASN A 198 25.28 -9.98 12.66
C ASN A 198 26.17 -8.76 13.00
N LYS A 199 25.90 -8.07 14.11
CA LYS A 199 26.62 -6.86 14.57
C LYS A 199 26.71 -5.74 13.51
N VAL A 200 25.68 -5.63 12.67
CA VAL A 200 25.58 -4.63 11.59
C VAL A 200 25.07 -3.31 12.16
N LYS A 201 25.60 -2.19 11.69
CA LYS A 201 25.20 -0.84 12.12
C LYS A 201 24.79 0.01 10.91
N VAL A 202 24.05 1.09 11.16
CA VAL A 202 23.78 2.11 10.14
C VAL A 202 25.11 2.65 9.58
N GLY A 203 25.20 2.76 8.26
CA GLY A 203 26.39 3.14 7.50
C GLY A 203 27.26 1.97 7.03
N GLN A 204 27.04 0.75 7.55
CA GLN A 204 27.80 -0.42 7.10
C GLN A 204 27.27 -0.95 5.76
N THR A 205 28.14 -1.66 5.04
CA THR A 205 27.79 -2.37 3.80
C THR A 205 27.70 -3.86 4.08
N ILE A 206 26.62 -4.49 3.63
CA ILE A 206 26.42 -5.94 3.65
C ILE A 206 26.37 -6.47 2.21
N THR A 207 26.59 -7.77 2.03
CA THR A 207 26.49 -8.42 0.71
C THR A 207 25.48 -9.55 0.73
N VAL A 208 24.68 -9.61 -0.33
CA VAL A 208 23.71 -10.69 -0.60
C VAL A 208 24.02 -11.30 -1.97
N LYS A 209 23.57 -12.53 -2.19
CA LYS A 209 23.62 -13.20 -3.50
C LYS A 209 22.22 -13.34 -4.08
N THR A 210 22.06 -13.04 -5.36
CA THR A 210 20.79 -13.30 -6.06
C THR A 210 20.51 -14.81 -6.10
N THR A 211 19.23 -15.19 -6.17
CA THR A 211 18.79 -16.59 -6.23
C THR A 211 18.77 -17.17 -7.66
N ALA A 212 19.12 -16.37 -8.67
CA ALA A 212 19.28 -16.84 -10.04
C ALA A 212 20.47 -17.80 -10.19
N ASP A 213 20.42 -18.67 -11.21
CA ASP A 213 21.49 -19.66 -11.51
C ASP A 213 22.86 -19.00 -11.70
N ASP A 214 22.91 -17.75 -12.18
CA ASP A 214 24.10 -16.91 -12.29
C ASP A 214 24.33 -16.01 -11.06
N ALA A 215 24.20 -16.58 -9.85
CA ALA A 215 24.20 -15.87 -8.57
C ALA A 215 25.17 -14.68 -8.48
N LYS A 216 24.62 -13.46 -8.54
CA LYS A 216 25.37 -12.19 -8.50
C LYS A 216 25.49 -11.70 -7.07
N THR A 217 26.69 -11.26 -6.69
CA THR A 217 26.90 -10.63 -5.40
C THR A 217 26.51 -9.15 -5.47
N VAL A 218 25.51 -8.75 -4.69
CA VAL A 218 25.01 -7.38 -4.61
C VAL A 218 25.45 -6.76 -3.27
N LYS A 219 26.07 -5.58 -3.34
CA LYS A 219 26.44 -4.78 -2.17
C LYS A 219 25.28 -3.87 -1.77
N LEU A 220 24.88 -3.94 -0.50
CA LEU A 220 23.78 -3.15 0.07
C LEU A 220 24.32 -2.25 1.20
N THR A 221 23.89 -1.00 1.25
CA THR A 221 24.30 -0.04 2.28
C THR A 221 23.17 0.17 3.27
N VAL A 222 23.45 -0.05 4.55
CA VAL A 222 22.45 0.06 5.62
C VAL A 222 22.23 1.51 5.98
N VAL A 223 21.08 2.09 5.63
CA VAL A 223 20.73 3.48 5.95
C VAL A 223 19.77 3.61 7.13
N GLY A 224 19.18 2.50 7.56
CA GLY A 224 18.27 2.47 8.69
C GLY A 224 18.12 1.09 9.32
N ILE A 225 17.66 1.08 10.56
CA ILE A 225 17.28 -0.11 11.31
C ILE A 225 15.85 0.09 11.76
N TYR A 226 14.99 -0.88 11.48
CA TYR A 226 13.62 -0.91 11.95
C TYR A 226 13.42 -2.07 12.92
N LYS A 227 12.39 -1.95 13.76
CA LYS A 227 11.98 -2.98 14.70
C LYS A 227 10.49 -3.23 14.54
N VAL A 228 10.11 -4.50 14.45
CA VAL A 228 8.72 -4.91 14.52
C VAL A 228 8.26 -5.02 15.97
N LYS A 229 7.02 -4.64 16.27
CA LYS A 229 6.46 -4.62 17.63
C LYS A 229 6.11 -6.03 18.12
N THR A 230 5.72 -6.90 17.20
CA THR A 230 5.42 -8.32 17.44
C THR A 230 6.30 -9.16 16.52
N ALA A 231 7.31 -9.82 17.09
CA ALA A 231 7.89 -10.99 16.48
C ALA A 231 6.74 -12.01 16.33
N THR A 232 6.46 -12.43 15.10
CA THR A 232 5.41 -13.42 14.90
C THR A 232 6.01 -14.78 15.19
N ASP A 233 5.79 -15.29 16.41
CA ASP A 233 6.06 -16.69 16.81
C ASP A 233 5.08 -17.66 16.11
N GLY A 234 5.05 -17.62 14.77
CA GLY A 234 4.12 -18.40 13.96
C GLY A 234 4.83 -19.14 12.84
N PHE A 235 4.26 -20.28 12.45
CA PHE A 235 4.62 -21.18 11.34
C PHE A 235 4.63 -20.53 9.93
N GLN A 236 5.00 -19.26 9.81
CA GLN A 236 5.18 -18.56 8.55
C GLN A 236 6.57 -18.89 8.01
N ARG A 237 6.65 -19.38 6.76
CA ARG A 237 7.92 -19.66 6.06
C ARG A 237 8.85 -18.44 5.92
N ASN A 238 8.35 -17.23 6.18
CA ASN A 238 9.07 -15.97 6.02
C ASN A 238 9.07 -15.23 7.37
N ASP A 239 10.19 -15.32 8.07
CA ASP A 239 10.41 -14.61 9.33
C ASP A 239 10.50 -13.10 9.06
N PRO A 240 9.69 -12.24 9.73
CA PRO A 240 9.83 -10.79 9.63
C PRO A 240 11.25 -10.29 9.93
N SER A 241 12.00 -11.04 10.75
CA SER A 241 13.39 -10.78 11.11
C SER A 241 14.36 -10.99 9.94
N ASN A 242 13.98 -11.75 8.91
CA ASN A 242 14.73 -11.93 7.66
C ASN A 242 14.21 -11.05 6.51
N THR A 243 13.46 -10.01 6.83
CA THR A 243 12.98 -9.05 5.83
C THR A 243 13.84 -7.79 5.83
N ILE A 244 14.17 -7.30 4.63
CA ILE A 244 14.90 -6.06 4.41
C ILE A 244 14.08 -5.17 3.47
N TYR A 245 13.97 -3.88 3.79
CA TYR A 245 13.37 -2.90 2.90
C TYR A 245 14.43 -2.20 2.05
N GLY A 246 14.25 -2.17 0.74
CA GLY A 246 15.13 -1.47 -0.20
C GLY A 246 14.34 -0.59 -1.16
N SER A 247 15.02 0.02 -2.13
CA SER A 247 14.30 0.68 -3.24
C SER A 247 13.61 -0.37 -4.11
N TYR A 248 12.43 -0.06 -4.66
CA TYR A 248 11.76 -0.95 -5.63
C TYR A 248 12.65 -1.24 -6.85
N THR A 249 13.54 -0.31 -7.23
CA THR A 249 14.50 -0.54 -8.32
C THR A 249 15.54 -1.59 -7.96
N LEU A 250 15.97 -1.67 -6.69
CA LEU A 250 16.91 -2.70 -6.23
C LEU A 250 16.28 -4.09 -6.35
N ALA A 251 15.03 -4.25 -5.91
CA ALA A 251 14.30 -5.52 -6.05
C ALA A 251 14.13 -5.91 -7.54
N ASN A 252 13.85 -4.93 -8.41
CA ASN A 252 13.77 -5.17 -9.85
C ASN A 252 15.10 -5.60 -10.45
N THR A 253 16.21 -4.98 -10.06
CA THR A 253 17.55 -5.37 -10.51
C THR A 253 17.90 -6.78 -10.04
N ILE A 254 17.56 -7.15 -8.80
CA ILE A 254 17.77 -8.51 -8.26
C ILE A 254 16.99 -9.55 -9.06
N ASN A 255 15.73 -9.25 -9.42
CA ASN A 255 14.87 -10.15 -10.18
C ASN A 255 15.11 -10.10 -11.70
N GLY A 256 15.95 -9.19 -12.21
CA GLY A 256 16.13 -8.95 -13.64
C GLY A 256 14.89 -8.35 -14.34
N THR A 257 13.95 -7.76 -13.59
CA THR A 257 12.68 -7.21 -14.08
C THR A 257 12.69 -5.68 -14.07
N GLU A 258 13.64 -5.09 -14.77
CA GLU A 258 13.75 -3.64 -14.87
C GLU A 258 12.46 -3.00 -15.41
N ASN A 259 12.04 -1.87 -14.82
CA ASN A 259 10.82 -1.12 -15.16
C ASN A 259 9.47 -1.78 -14.81
N VAL A 260 9.46 -2.85 -14.03
CA VAL A 260 8.24 -3.51 -13.55
C VAL A 260 7.73 -2.90 -12.23
N ALA A 261 6.42 -2.79 -12.09
CA ALA A 261 5.70 -2.46 -10.87
C ALA A 261 4.64 -3.54 -10.61
N SER A 262 4.91 -4.40 -9.64
CA SER A 262 4.07 -5.57 -9.33
C SER A 262 2.86 -5.20 -8.49
N ASN A 263 3.05 -4.35 -7.49
CA ASN A 263 1.99 -3.83 -6.66
C ASN A 263 2.20 -2.32 -6.47
N VAL A 264 1.14 -1.52 -6.60
CA VAL A 264 1.23 -0.08 -6.37
C VAL A 264 0.06 0.38 -5.52
N THR A 265 0.35 1.08 -4.44
CA THR A 265 -0.66 1.71 -3.61
C THR A 265 -0.65 3.21 -3.85
N PHE A 266 -1.79 3.75 -4.28
CA PHE A 266 -2.02 5.17 -4.43
C PHE A 266 -2.82 5.67 -3.23
N THR A 267 -2.32 6.71 -2.56
CA THR A 267 -3.02 7.40 -1.47
C THR A 267 -3.77 8.59 -2.05
N MET A 268 -5.08 8.64 -1.83
CA MET A 268 -5.94 9.71 -2.34
C MET A 268 -5.89 10.94 -1.42
N ALA A 269 -5.88 12.13 -2.01
CA ALA A 269 -5.97 13.40 -1.28
C ALA A 269 -7.39 13.63 -0.74
N GLU A 270 -8.42 13.29 -1.54
CA GLU A 270 -9.82 13.36 -1.15
C GLU A 270 -10.47 11.98 -1.35
N PRO A 271 -10.86 11.28 -0.26
CA PRO A 271 -11.56 9.99 -0.31
C PRO A 271 -12.84 10.01 -1.15
N ALA A 272 -13.57 11.13 -1.15
CA ALA A 272 -14.81 11.28 -1.93
C ALA A 272 -14.59 11.17 -3.46
N LYS A 273 -13.37 11.42 -3.93
CA LYS A 273 -13.01 11.38 -5.36
C LYS A 273 -12.34 10.06 -5.78
N THR A 274 -12.23 9.07 -4.88
CA THR A 274 -11.60 7.77 -5.16
C THR A 274 -12.25 7.05 -6.34
N THR A 275 -13.58 7.01 -6.42
CA THR A 275 -14.30 6.36 -7.53
C THR A 275 -14.01 7.02 -8.89
N ALA A 276 -13.91 8.35 -8.92
CA ALA A 276 -13.56 9.09 -10.13
C ALA A 276 -12.11 8.80 -10.55
N PHE A 277 -11.19 8.73 -9.58
CA PHE A 277 -9.81 8.32 -9.82
C PHE A 277 -9.72 6.90 -10.38
N VAL A 278 -10.39 5.91 -9.78
CA VAL A 278 -10.38 4.52 -10.26
C VAL A 278 -10.86 4.45 -11.72
N LYS A 279 -11.94 5.17 -12.06
CA LYS A 279 -12.47 5.24 -13.43
C LYS A 279 -11.48 5.87 -14.42
N ALA A 280 -10.73 6.89 -14.00
CA ALA A 280 -9.69 7.50 -14.82
C ALA A 280 -8.46 6.60 -14.98
N ALA A 281 -8.01 5.97 -13.89
CA ALA A 281 -6.83 5.11 -13.83
C ALA A 281 -6.99 3.84 -14.68
N LYS A 282 -8.20 3.26 -14.74
CA LYS A 282 -8.51 2.10 -15.59
C LYS A 282 -8.20 2.32 -17.08
N LYS A 283 -8.14 3.57 -17.57
CA LYS A 283 -7.79 3.88 -18.96
C LYS A 283 -6.30 3.69 -19.30
N TYR A 284 -5.45 3.56 -18.29
CA TYR A 284 -4.00 3.46 -18.46
C TYR A 284 -3.45 2.04 -18.24
N ILE A 285 -4.32 1.10 -17.88
CA ILE A 285 -3.98 -0.30 -17.59
C ILE A 285 -4.82 -1.26 -18.42
N ASP A 286 -4.30 -2.47 -18.60
CA ASP A 286 -5.06 -3.59 -19.16
C ASP A 286 -5.91 -4.21 -18.03
N THR A 287 -7.22 -3.95 -18.03
CA THR A 287 -8.13 -4.38 -16.96
C THR A 287 -8.41 -5.88 -16.94
N ASP A 288 -8.08 -6.59 -18.02
CA ASP A 288 -8.20 -8.05 -18.07
C ASP A 288 -7.05 -8.72 -17.31
N LYS A 289 -5.91 -8.03 -17.21
CA LYS A 289 -4.70 -8.51 -16.54
C LYS A 289 -4.43 -7.86 -15.19
N LEU A 290 -4.82 -6.60 -15.02
CA LEU A 290 -4.56 -5.79 -13.84
C LEU A 290 -5.89 -5.30 -13.24
N THR A 291 -5.92 -5.18 -11.92
CA THR A 291 -7.08 -4.68 -11.20
C THR A 291 -6.70 -3.50 -10.29
N LEU A 292 -7.67 -2.63 -10.05
CA LEU A 292 -7.58 -1.51 -9.12
C LEU A 292 -8.63 -1.73 -8.03
N THR A 293 -8.16 -1.96 -6.81
CA THR A 293 -9.01 -2.20 -5.64
C THR A 293 -8.92 -1.03 -4.69
N SER A 294 -10.04 -0.40 -4.36
CA SER A 294 -10.13 0.64 -3.33
C SER A 294 -10.47 0.04 -1.97
N ASP A 295 -9.85 0.56 -0.91
CA ASP A 295 -10.19 0.20 0.48
C ASP A 295 -11.58 0.75 0.90
N ALA A 296 -12.03 1.83 0.25
CA ALA A 296 -13.33 2.46 0.51
C ALA A 296 -14.51 1.78 -0.21
N SER A 297 -14.42 0.48 -0.50
CA SER A 297 -15.44 -0.27 -1.26
C SER A 297 -16.49 -0.91 -0.35
#